data_AF-A0A529CB93-F1
#
_entry.id   AF-A0A529CB93-F1
#
_cell.length_a   1.000
_cell.length_b   1.000
_cell.length_c   1.000
_cell.angle_alpha   90.00
_cell.angle_beta   90.00
_cell.angle_gamma   90.00
#
_symmetry.space_group_name_H-M   'P 1'
#
loop_
_entity.id
_entity.type
_entity.pdbx_description
1 polymer ?
#
loop_
_entity_poly.entity_id
_entity_poly.type
_entity_poly.pdbx_seq_one_letter_code
_entity_poly.pdbx_strand_id
1 'polypeptide(L)'
;LIVHEAIADEFLGAVKALTTKVTVGDPLDDRTKVGAMISADHVTKVTGYVTAAENDGSRIYCGGKQLASSAGQYLDPTIIRDVTEDMAIAREEVFGPVLSVLTFGSIERALHIANNTPYGLSAGVWSASIDTCMSVARNMRSGTVWVNTFMEGYPELPFGGYKQSGLGRELGKRAVEDYTEEKTIQFHRGQRTGWWVG
;
A
#
# COMPACT_ATOMS: atom_id res chain seq x y z
N LEU A 1 6.21 -4.80 -5.23
CA LEU A 1 5.83 -5.39 -6.52
C LEU A 1 5.91 -6.91 -6.41
N ILE A 2 4.82 -7.61 -6.69
CA ILE A 2 4.79 -9.07 -6.80
C ILE A 2 4.52 -9.38 -8.27
N VAL A 3 5.53 -9.88 -8.99
CA VAL A 3 5.48 -10.02 -10.46
C VAL A 3 5.67 -11.47 -10.88
N HIS A 4 4.95 -11.91 -11.92
CA HIS A 4 5.06 -13.29 -12.40
C HIS A 4 6.47 -13.51 -12.98
N GLU A 5 7.12 -14.61 -12.61
CA GLU A 5 8.52 -14.89 -12.97
C GLU A 5 8.78 -14.82 -14.48
N ALA A 6 7.83 -15.32 -15.29
CA ALA A 6 7.89 -15.30 -16.76
C ALA A 6 8.04 -13.90 -17.39
N ILE A 7 7.65 -12.82 -16.70
CA ILE A 7 7.75 -11.44 -17.22
C ILE A 7 8.63 -10.54 -16.34
N ALA A 8 9.23 -11.08 -15.28
CA ALA A 8 9.84 -10.28 -14.24
C ALA A 8 10.98 -9.39 -14.77
N ASP A 9 11.90 -9.93 -15.56
CA ASP A 9 13.03 -9.16 -16.07
C ASP A 9 12.62 -8.10 -17.11
N GLU A 10 11.71 -8.44 -18.04
CA GLU A 10 11.20 -7.49 -19.04
C GLU A 10 10.42 -6.34 -18.36
N PHE A 11 9.50 -6.69 -17.46
CA PHE A 11 8.69 -5.73 -16.73
C PHE A 11 9.59 -4.81 -15.88
N LEU A 12 10.56 -5.36 -15.16
CA LEU A 12 11.44 -4.56 -14.32
C LEU A 12 12.38 -3.66 -15.13
N GLY A 13 12.81 -4.10 -16.31
CA GLY A 13 13.51 -3.26 -17.27
C GLY A 13 12.69 -2.03 -17.69
N ALA A 14 11.41 -2.22 -17.99
CA ALA A 14 10.49 -1.12 -18.32
C ALA A 14 10.25 -0.18 -17.13
N VAL A 15 10.04 -0.73 -15.92
CA VAL A 15 9.91 0.07 -14.69
C VAL A 15 11.15 0.92 -14.48
N LYS A 16 12.35 0.34 -14.53
CA LYS A 16 13.61 1.08 -14.39
C LYS A 16 13.75 2.19 -15.42
N ALA A 17 13.42 1.94 -16.69
CA ALA A 17 13.50 2.95 -17.73
C ALA A 17 12.57 4.17 -17.46
N LEU A 18 11.41 3.94 -16.83
CA LEU A 18 10.53 5.02 -16.39
C LEU A 18 11.08 5.71 -15.13
N THR A 19 11.54 4.93 -14.15
CA THR A 19 12.13 5.43 -12.91
C THR A 19 13.27 6.41 -13.16
N THR A 20 14.17 6.10 -14.11
CA THR A 20 15.31 6.98 -14.46
C THR A 20 14.90 8.32 -15.08
N LYS A 21 13.64 8.49 -15.48
CA LYS A 21 13.11 9.74 -16.05
C LYS A 21 12.37 10.59 -15.02
N VAL A 22 12.18 10.09 -13.80
CA VAL A 22 11.47 10.81 -12.74
C VAL A 22 12.33 11.97 -12.26
N THR A 23 11.83 13.19 -12.42
CA THR A 23 12.49 14.38 -11.89
C THR A 23 12.22 14.50 -10.40
N VAL A 24 13.28 14.31 -9.60
CA VAL A 24 13.26 14.56 -8.15
C VAL A 24 13.88 15.91 -7.86
N GLY A 25 13.20 16.74 -7.06
CA GLY A 25 13.72 18.07 -6.78
C GLY A 25 12.73 18.98 -6.06
N ASP A 26 12.89 20.28 -6.29
CA ASP A 26 12.12 21.34 -5.65
C ASP A 26 10.60 21.11 -5.82
N PRO A 27 9.83 20.97 -4.74
CA PRO A 27 8.39 20.82 -4.79
C PRO A 27 7.65 21.99 -5.47
N LEU A 28 8.30 23.15 -5.64
CA LEU A 28 7.74 24.32 -6.29
C LEU A 28 8.05 24.42 -7.80
N ASP A 29 8.89 23.52 -8.36
CA ASP A 29 9.14 23.42 -9.80
C ASP A 29 8.08 22.50 -10.45
N ASP A 30 7.32 23.02 -11.43
CA ASP A 30 6.27 22.27 -12.15
C ASP A 30 6.78 21.00 -12.87
N ARG A 31 8.08 20.91 -13.13
CA ARG A 31 8.71 19.73 -13.74
C ARG A 31 8.96 18.62 -12.73
N THR A 32 9.06 18.94 -11.44
CA THR A 32 9.27 17.97 -10.36
C THR A 32 8.11 16.99 -10.29
N LYS A 33 8.42 15.71 -10.17
CA LYS A 33 7.44 14.61 -9.99
C LYS A 33 7.51 13.98 -8.62
N VAL A 34 8.67 14.06 -7.95
CA VAL A 34 8.86 13.57 -6.58
C VAL A 34 9.58 14.65 -5.78
N GLY A 35 8.99 15.07 -4.67
CA GLY A 35 9.52 16.11 -3.80
C GLY A 35 10.51 15.62 -2.75
N ALA A 36 10.74 16.44 -1.74
CA ALA A 36 11.60 16.13 -0.61
C ALA A 36 10.99 15.11 0.36
N MET A 37 11.85 14.39 1.06
CA MET A 37 11.52 13.65 2.27
C MET A 37 11.22 14.63 3.42
N ILE A 38 10.40 14.18 4.37
CA ILE A 38 9.87 15.06 5.42
C ILE A 38 10.90 15.51 6.47
N SER A 39 11.91 14.68 6.77
CA SER A 39 12.91 14.96 7.82
C SER A 39 14.17 14.12 7.70
N ALA A 40 15.26 14.57 8.35
CA ALA A 40 16.58 13.91 8.32
C ALA A 40 16.51 12.50 8.93
N ASP A 41 15.75 12.39 10.01
CA ASP A 41 15.53 11.12 10.70
C ASP A 41 14.77 10.15 9.78
N HIS A 42 13.80 10.65 9.01
CA HIS A 42 13.06 9.83 8.06
C HIS A 42 13.92 9.38 6.87
N VAL A 43 14.81 10.26 6.37
CA VAL A 43 15.82 9.87 5.38
C VAL A 43 16.69 8.74 5.93
N THR A 44 17.20 8.89 7.16
CA THR A 44 18.06 7.90 7.81
C THR A 44 17.34 6.57 8.00
N LYS A 45 16.06 6.60 8.39
CA LYS A 45 15.21 5.41 8.48
C LYS A 45 15.12 4.70 7.12
N VAL A 46 14.76 5.42 6.07
CA VAL A 46 14.58 4.86 4.72
C VAL A 46 15.87 4.28 4.16
N THR A 47 16.99 5.01 4.25
CA THR A 47 18.30 4.52 3.76
C THR A 47 18.83 3.36 4.60
N GLY A 48 18.49 3.31 5.90
CA GLY A 48 18.75 2.17 6.77
C GLY A 48 18.09 0.88 6.26
N TYR A 49 16.83 0.95 5.84
CA TYR A 49 16.14 -0.20 5.24
C TYR A 49 16.78 -0.67 3.92
N VAL A 50 17.16 0.27 3.05
CA VAL A 50 17.84 -0.04 1.78
C VAL A 50 19.17 -0.76 2.05
N THR A 51 19.95 -0.26 3.02
CA THR A 51 21.22 -0.87 3.44
C THR A 51 21.01 -2.25 4.04
N ALA A 52 20.00 -2.43 4.89
CA ALA A 52 19.66 -3.72 5.47
C ALA A 52 19.29 -4.75 4.38
N ALA A 53 18.50 -4.34 3.39
CA ALA A 53 18.12 -5.21 2.28
C ALA A 53 19.33 -5.71 1.47
N GLU A 54 20.33 -4.84 1.20
CA GLU A 54 21.59 -5.27 0.58
C GLU A 54 22.36 -6.28 1.46
N ASN A 55 22.44 -6.02 2.76
CA ASN A 55 23.10 -6.93 3.71
C ASN A 55 22.40 -8.29 3.80
N ASP A 56 21.08 -8.32 3.64
CA ASP A 56 20.26 -9.54 3.59
C ASP A 56 20.36 -10.27 2.24
N GLY A 57 21.13 -9.76 1.28
CA GLY A 57 21.42 -10.40 -0.01
C GLY A 57 20.53 -9.95 -1.17
N SER A 58 19.65 -8.97 -0.97
CA SER A 58 18.93 -8.32 -2.07
C SER A 58 19.86 -7.45 -2.92
N ARG A 59 19.42 -7.08 -4.12
CA ARG A 59 20.20 -6.25 -5.03
C ARG A 59 19.50 -4.92 -5.31
N ILE A 60 20.21 -3.81 -5.13
CA ILE A 60 19.76 -2.51 -5.62
C ILE A 60 19.83 -2.51 -7.16
N TYR A 61 18.66 -2.55 -7.79
CA TYR A 61 18.52 -2.58 -9.25
C TYR A 61 18.60 -1.18 -9.89
N CYS A 62 18.14 -0.17 -9.15
CA CYS A 62 18.18 1.25 -9.51
C CYS A 62 18.07 2.12 -8.24
N GLY A 63 18.65 3.32 -8.26
CA GLY A 63 18.56 4.30 -7.16
C GLY A 63 19.42 3.95 -5.95
N GLY A 64 18.83 4.03 -4.76
CA GLY A 64 19.44 3.64 -3.49
C GLY A 64 20.29 4.72 -2.84
N LYS A 65 20.21 5.97 -3.32
CA LYS A 65 21.08 7.07 -2.87
C LYS A 65 20.28 8.29 -2.49
N GLN A 66 20.80 9.01 -1.50
CA GLN A 66 20.40 10.39 -1.23
C GLN A 66 21.01 11.31 -2.29
N LEU A 67 20.19 12.17 -2.89
CA LEU A 67 20.66 13.16 -3.85
C LEU A 67 21.29 14.33 -3.10
N ALA A 68 22.50 14.72 -3.53
CA ALA A 68 23.19 15.85 -2.94
C ALA A 68 22.40 17.15 -3.21
N SER A 69 22.00 17.83 -2.14
CA SER A 69 21.30 19.11 -2.22
C SER A 69 21.62 19.97 -1.00
N SER A 70 21.74 21.28 -1.20
CA SER A 70 21.86 22.27 -0.13
C SER A 70 20.50 22.77 0.38
N ALA A 71 19.41 22.43 -0.31
CA ALA A 71 18.09 23.04 -0.11
C ALA A 71 17.03 22.05 0.40
N GLY A 72 17.36 20.77 0.56
CA GLY A 72 16.39 19.78 1.00
C GLY A 72 16.94 18.37 1.03
N GLN A 73 16.04 17.45 1.34
CA GLN A 73 16.36 16.04 1.54
C GLN A 73 15.68 15.21 0.48
N TYR A 74 16.45 14.75 -0.49
CA TYR A 74 15.91 14.07 -1.66
C TYR A 74 16.48 12.67 -1.72
N LEU A 75 15.60 11.69 -1.95
CA LEU A 75 15.99 10.30 -2.18
C LEU A 75 15.67 9.92 -3.61
N ASP A 76 16.60 9.25 -4.26
CA ASP A 76 16.41 8.71 -5.59
C ASP A 76 15.40 7.54 -5.54
N PRO A 77 14.43 7.44 -6.46
CA PRO A 77 13.52 6.32 -6.51
C PRO A 77 14.29 5.00 -6.67
N THR A 78 14.10 4.12 -5.71
CA THR A 78 14.92 2.93 -5.51
C THR A 78 14.13 1.68 -5.86
N ILE A 79 14.73 0.78 -6.61
CA ILE A 79 14.17 -0.54 -6.92
C ILE A 79 15.11 -1.59 -6.33
N ILE A 80 14.57 -2.46 -5.48
CA ILE A 80 15.31 -3.57 -4.87
C ILE A 80 14.74 -4.88 -5.40
N ARG A 81 15.59 -5.69 -6.03
CA ARG A 81 15.21 -7.00 -6.56
C ARG A 81 15.80 -8.13 -5.73
N ASP A 82 15.28 -9.33 -6.00
CA ASP A 82 15.66 -10.58 -5.34
C ASP A 82 15.31 -10.56 -3.84
N VAL A 83 14.21 -9.87 -3.50
CA VAL A 83 13.68 -9.76 -2.13
C VAL A 83 12.89 -11.02 -1.77
N THR A 84 13.07 -11.51 -0.54
CA THR A 84 12.27 -12.61 0.03
C THR A 84 11.28 -12.10 1.09
N GLU A 85 10.23 -12.88 1.35
CA GLU A 85 9.09 -12.46 2.20
C GLU A 85 9.40 -12.35 3.70
N ASP A 86 10.54 -12.87 4.13
CA ASP A 86 11.06 -12.82 5.49
C ASP A 86 11.91 -11.57 5.75
N MET A 87 12.41 -10.90 4.71
CA MET A 87 13.21 -9.69 4.84
C MET A 87 12.39 -8.51 5.40
N ALA A 88 13.02 -7.67 6.21
CA ALA A 88 12.37 -6.48 6.79
C ALA A 88 11.81 -5.54 5.69
N ILE A 89 12.53 -5.36 4.58
CA ILE A 89 12.12 -4.54 3.43
C ILE A 89 10.84 -5.04 2.73
N ALA A 90 10.44 -6.30 2.96
CA ALA A 90 9.20 -6.87 2.44
C ALA A 90 8.02 -6.76 3.43
N ARG A 91 8.30 -6.66 4.73
CA ARG A 91 7.30 -6.78 5.81
C ARG A 91 6.99 -5.45 6.49
N GLU A 92 7.97 -4.57 6.59
CA GLU A 92 7.88 -3.32 7.33
C GLU A 92 7.63 -2.13 6.40
N GLU A 93 6.94 -1.12 6.94
CA GLU A 93 6.61 0.08 6.19
C GLU A 93 7.81 1.05 6.14
N VAL A 94 8.51 1.03 5.01
CA VAL A 94 9.66 1.91 4.72
C VAL A 94 9.22 3.37 4.60
N PHE A 95 8.09 3.62 3.93
CA PHE A 95 7.52 4.96 3.70
C PHE A 95 8.47 5.95 3.01
N GLY A 96 9.27 5.44 2.08
CA GLY A 96 10.09 6.22 1.15
C GLY A 96 9.92 5.74 -0.29
N PRO A 97 10.60 6.36 -1.25
CA PRO A 97 10.47 6.01 -2.66
C PRO A 97 11.25 4.72 -2.99
N VAL A 98 10.89 3.61 -2.33
CA VAL A 98 11.58 2.31 -2.41
C VAL A 98 10.59 1.22 -2.81
N LEU A 99 10.90 0.49 -3.89
CA LEU A 99 10.09 -0.61 -4.41
C LEU A 99 10.80 -1.95 -4.23
N SER A 100 10.29 -2.79 -3.34
CA SER A 100 10.71 -4.20 -3.18
C SER A 100 10.06 -5.07 -4.25
N VAL A 101 10.84 -5.94 -4.90
CA VAL A 101 10.40 -6.81 -5.99
C VAL A 101 10.52 -8.28 -5.58
N LEU A 102 9.39 -8.96 -5.55
CA LEU A 102 9.26 -10.40 -5.31
C LEU A 102 8.64 -11.06 -6.54
N THR A 103 9.03 -12.30 -6.83
CA THR A 103 8.49 -13.08 -7.95
C THR A 103 7.54 -14.18 -7.47
N PHE A 104 6.64 -14.61 -8.36
CA PHE A 104 5.78 -15.77 -8.13
C PHE A 104 5.62 -16.60 -9.41
N GLY A 105 5.35 -17.90 -9.25
CA GLY A 105 5.04 -18.83 -10.35
C GLY A 105 3.59 -19.33 -10.37
N SER A 106 2.78 -19.04 -9.34
CA SER A 106 1.35 -19.39 -9.29
C SER A 106 0.51 -18.33 -8.57
N ILE A 107 -0.79 -18.28 -8.87
CA ILE A 107 -1.72 -17.33 -8.23
C ILE A 107 -1.80 -17.59 -6.72
N GLU A 108 -1.77 -18.85 -6.28
CA GLU A 108 -1.76 -19.21 -4.86
C GLU A 108 -0.53 -18.63 -4.16
N ARG A 109 0.64 -18.71 -4.79
CA ARG A 109 1.86 -18.11 -4.25
C ARG A 109 1.78 -16.59 -4.22
N ALA A 110 1.24 -15.95 -5.25
CA ALA A 110 1.03 -14.50 -5.27
C ALA A 110 0.11 -14.04 -4.12
N LEU A 111 -1.01 -14.73 -3.91
CA LEU A 111 -1.95 -14.46 -2.81
C LEU A 111 -1.33 -14.72 -1.44
N HIS A 112 -0.50 -15.76 -1.31
CA HIS A 112 0.25 -16.01 -0.10
C HIS A 112 1.16 -14.83 0.24
N ILE A 113 2.02 -14.43 -0.70
CA ILE A 113 2.96 -13.31 -0.49
C ILE A 113 2.17 -12.03 -0.16
N ALA A 114 1.13 -11.70 -0.93
CA ALA A 114 0.34 -10.49 -0.74
C ALA A 114 -0.38 -10.44 0.62
N ASN A 115 -0.83 -11.58 1.14
CA ASN A 115 -1.53 -11.65 2.41
C ASN A 115 -0.62 -11.88 3.63
N ASN A 116 0.63 -12.30 3.43
CA ASN A 116 1.65 -12.57 4.46
C ASN A 116 2.27 -11.27 5.03
N THR A 117 1.39 -10.40 5.51
CA THR A 117 1.74 -9.11 6.14
C THR A 117 0.77 -8.82 7.28
N PRO A 118 1.18 -8.14 8.37
CA PRO A 118 0.27 -7.65 9.38
C PRO A 118 -0.69 -6.57 8.86
N TYR A 119 -0.40 -5.98 7.69
CA TYR A 119 -1.15 -4.89 7.08
C TYR A 119 -2.20 -5.37 6.07
N GLY A 120 -3.12 -4.48 5.72
CA GLY A 120 -4.21 -4.73 4.80
C GLY A 120 -4.93 -3.45 4.36
N LEU A 121 -4.19 -2.36 4.12
CA LEU A 121 -4.80 -1.09 3.71
C LEU A 121 -5.30 -1.19 2.27
N SER A 122 -4.38 -1.43 1.34
CA SER A 122 -4.65 -1.39 -0.08
C SER A 122 -3.88 -2.45 -0.86
N ALA A 123 -4.28 -2.68 -2.10
CA ALA A 123 -3.69 -3.67 -3.00
C ALA A 123 -4.04 -3.35 -4.47
N GLY A 124 -3.28 -3.91 -5.41
CA GLY A 124 -3.56 -3.80 -6.84
C GLY A 124 -3.33 -5.13 -7.56
N VAL A 125 -4.15 -5.43 -8.56
CA VAL A 125 -3.98 -6.56 -9.48
C VAL A 125 -3.99 -6.08 -10.92
N TRP A 126 -3.01 -6.53 -11.70
CA TRP A 126 -2.93 -6.28 -13.13
C TRP A 126 -2.98 -7.61 -13.90
N SER A 127 -3.97 -7.76 -14.77
CA SER A 127 -4.11 -8.90 -15.69
C SER A 127 -5.08 -8.56 -16.82
N ALA A 128 -4.87 -9.16 -17.99
CA ALA A 128 -5.85 -9.14 -19.07
C ALA A 128 -7.05 -10.07 -18.79
N SER A 129 -6.88 -11.07 -17.92
CA SER A 129 -7.94 -12.01 -17.54
C SER A 129 -8.81 -11.41 -16.43
N ILE A 130 -10.08 -11.14 -16.74
CA ILE A 130 -11.06 -10.67 -15.76
C ILE A 130 -11.26 -11.70 -14.65
N ASP A 131 -11.27 -12.99 -14.98
CA ASP A 131 -11.41 -14.07 -13.98
C ASP A 131 -10.24 -14.06 -13.00
N THR A 132 -9.01 -13.88 -13.50
CA THR A 132 -7.82 -13.74 -12.66
C THR A 132 -7.94 -12.50 -11.77
N CYS A 133 -8.28 -11.35 -12.35
CA CYS A 133 -8.45 -10.10 -11.59
C CYS A 133 -9.48 -10.25 -10.47
N MET A 134 -10.67 -10.77 -10.77
CA MET A 134 -11.75 -10.91 -9.80
C MET A 134 -11.45 -11.99 -8.75
N SER A 135 -10.84 -13.10 -9.15
CA SER A 135 -10.42 -14.15 -8.22
C SER A 135 -9.36 -13.65 -7.24
N VAL A 136 -8.31 -12.99 -7.73
CA VAL A 136 -7.25 -12.42 -6.89
C VAL A 136 -7.83 -11.34 -5.99
N ALA A 137 -8.57 -10.37 -6.55
CA ALA A 137 -9.08 -9.23 -5.78
C ALA A 137 -9.97 -9.66 -4.60
N ARG A 138 -10.83 -10.67 -4.79
CA ARG A 138 -11.69 -11.20 -3.72
C ARG A 138 -10.92 -11.93 -2.62
N ASN A 139 -9.74 -12.48 -2.93
CA ASN A 139 -8.92 -13.23 -1.98
C ASN A 139 -7.82 -12.39 -1.32
N MET A 140 -7.62 -11.15 -1.75
CA MET A 140 -6.75 -10.19 -1.07
C MET A 140 -7.43 -9.64 0.18
N ARG A 141 -6.72 -9.67 1.31
CA ARG A 141 -7.20 -9.15 2.60
C ARG A 141 -6.79 -7.69 2.77
N SER A 142 -7.25 -6.85 1.83
CA SER A 142 -7.04 -5.41 1.83
C SER A 142 -8.37 -4.67 1.73
N GLY A 143 -8.44 -3.47 2.31
CA GLY A 143 -9.66 -2.68 2.31
C GLY A 143 -10.05 -2.11 0.94
N THR A 144 -9.05 -1.70 0.15
CA THR A 144 -9.23 -1.29 -1.24
C THR A 144 -8.36 -2.15 -2.15
N VAL A 145 -8.95 -2.69 -3.22
CA VAL A 145 -8.21 -3.44 -4.24
C VAL A 145 -8.47 -2.81 -5.60
N TRP A 146 -7.44 -2.28 -6.23
CA TRP A 146 -7.53 -1.77 -7.59
C TRP A 146 -7.31 -2.88 -8.62
N VAL A 147 -8.09 -2.86 -9.70
CA VAL A 147 -7.98 -3.79 -10.82
C VAL A 147 -7.58 -3.00 -12.06
N ASN A 148 -6.41 -3.29 -12.63
CA ASN A 148 -5.86 -2.61 -13.81
C ASN A 148 -5.74 -1.07 -13.67
N THR A 149 -5.65 -0.57 -12.44
CA THR A 149 -5.45 0.83 -12.09
C THR A 149 -4.73 0.92 -10.74
N PHE A 150 -4.32 2.11 -10.30
CA PHE A 150 -3.73 2.32 -8.97
C PHE A 150 -3.91 3.78 -8.51
N MET A 151 -4.21 3.97 -7.23
CA MET A 151 -4.47 5.28 -6.59
C MET A 151 -5.66 6.09 -7.15
N GLU A 152 -6.46 5.52 -8.06
CA GLU A 152 -7.75 6.13 -8.41
C GLU A 152 -8.72 6.03 -7.23
N GLY A 153 -9.39 7.13 -6.88
CA GLY A 153 -10.29 7.16 -5.73
C GLY A 153 -11.39 8.20 -5.91
N TYR A 154 -12.54 7.94 -5.28
CA TYR A 154 -13.73 8.78 -5.36
C TYR A 154 -14.34 8.96 -3.97
N PRO A 155 -14.88 10.16 -3.63
CA PRO A 155 -15.48 10.43 -2.32
C PRO A 155 -16.62 9.48 -1.92
N GLU A 156 -17.29 8.85 -2.89
CA GLU A 156 -18.41 7.94 -2.70
C GLU A 156 -17.99 6.56 -2.20
N LEU A 157 -16.74 6.16 -2.43
CA LEU A 157 -16.23 4.83 -2.10
C LEU A 157 -15.57 4.84 -0.71
N PRO A 158 -15.92 3.91 0.19
CA PRO A 158 -15.30 3.84 1.50
C PRO A 158 -13.84 3.42 1.41
N PHE A 159 -12.99 4.02 2.24
CA PHE A 159 -11.57 3.73 2.34
C PHE A 159 -11.18 3.40 3.78
N GLY A 160 -10.27 2.45 3.97
CA GLY A 160 -9.80 2.02 5.30
C GLY A 160 -9.39 0.57 5.30
N GLY A 161 -8.57 0.16 6.27
CA GLY A 161 -7.82 -1.08 6.20
C GLY A 161 -8.47 -2.33 6.82
N TYR A 162 -7.88 -3.47 6.49
CA TYR A 162 -7.98 -4.72 7.23
C TYR A 162 -6.81 -4.83 8.21
N LYS A 163 -6.89 -5.78 9.14
CA LYS A 163 -5.81 -6.15 10.07
C LYS A 163 -5.28 -4.92 10.85
N GLN A 164 -3.97 -4.71 10.91
CA GLN A 164 -3.38 -3.59 11.63
C GLN A 164 -3.45 -2.25 10.87
N SER A 165 -4.01 -2.22 9.66
CA SER A 165 -4.13 -0.98 8.87
C SER A 165 -5.32 -0.10 9.25
N GLY A 166 -6.06 -0.45 10.29
CA GLY A 166 -7.08 0.41 10.88
C GLY A 166 -8.36 -0.31 11.29
N LEU A 167 -9.23 0.45 11.97
CA LEU A 167 -10.58 0.06 12.38
C LEU A 167 -11.56 1.10 11.83
N GLY A 168 -12.73 0.67 11.37
CA GLY A 168 -13.72 1.56 10.73
C GLY A 168 -13.44 1.82 9.25
N ARG A 169 -14.19 2.75 8.64
CA ARG A 169 -14.04 3.16 7.24
C ARG A 169 -14.35 4.64 7.10
N GLU A 170 -13.44 5.37 6.46
CA GLU A 170 -13.66 6.76 6.06
C GLU A 170 -14.26 6.84 4.66
N LEU A 171 -14.74 8.03 4.27
CA LEU A 171 -15.42 8.29 2.99
C LEU A 171 -16.71 7.48 2.78
N GLY A 172 -17.41 7.81 1.69
CA GLY A 172 -18.68 7.20 1.33
C GLY A 172 -19.76 7.35 2.39
N LYS A 173 -20.87 6.62 2.18
CA LYS A 173 -22.00 6.65 3.12
C LYS A 173 -21.65 6.04 4.48
N ARG A 174 -20.74 5.05 4.51
CA ARG A 174 -20.40 4.31 5.72
C ARG A 174 -19.75 5.19 6.78
N ALA A 175 -18.89 6.13 6.39
CA ALA A 175 -18.21 7.01 7.32
C ALA A 175 -19.18 7.85 8.17
N VAL A 176 -20.37 8.20 7.63
CA VAL A 176 -21.38 8.96 8.39
C VAL A 176 -21.81 8.21 9.65
N GLU A 177 -21.88 6.88 9.58
CA GLU A 177 -22.21 6.05 10.74
C GLU A 177 -21.14 6.12 11.83
N ASP A 178 -19.86 6.23 11.46
CA ASP A 178 -18.74 6.35 12.42
C ASP A 178 -18.77 7.69 13.20
N TYR A 179 -19.54 8.68 12.72
CA TYR A 179 -19.75 9.98 13.39
C TYR A 179 -21.18 10.19 13.91
N THR A 180 -22.00 9.14 13.96
CA THR A 180 -23.40 9.21 14.42
C THR A 180 -23.64 8.25 15.60
N GLU A 181 -24.52 8.63 16.52
CA GLU A 181 -24.96 7.78 17.62
C GLU A 181 -26.39 7.30 17.42
N GLU A 182 -26.63 5.99 17.57
CA GLU A 182 -27.98 5.42 17.47
C GLU A 182 -28.72 5.48 18.82
N LYS A 183 -29.93 6.02 18.82
CA LYS A 183 -30.79 6.10 20.00
C LYS A 183 -32.14 5.43 19.76
N THR A 184 -32.39 4.34 20.49
CA THR A 184 -33.71 3.71 20.52
C THR A 184 -34.60 4.36 21.57
N ILE A 185 -35.78 4.84 21.17
CA ILE A 185 -36.83 5.34 22.07
C ILE A 185 -38.05 4.42 21.92
N GLN A 186 -38.38 3.70 22.98
CA GLN A 186 -39.60 2.87 23.03
C GLN A 186 -40.67 3.60 23.82
N PHE A 187 -41.80 3.88 23.17
CA PHE A 187 -42.91 4.61 23.77
C PHE A 187 -44.16 3.72 23.82
N HIS A 188 -44.59 3.36 25.03
CA HIS A 188 -45.88 2.72 25.27
C HIS A 188 -46.94 3.77 25.58
N ARG A 189 -48.02 3.80 24.80
CA ARG A 189 -49.15 4.71 25.04
C ARG A 189 -50.35 3.94 25.58
N GLY A 190 -50.65 4.14 26.86
CA GLY A 190 -51.79 3.52 27.53
C GLY A 190 -51.39 2.88 28.86
N GLN A 191 -52.34 2.21 29.50
CA GLN A 191 -52.08 1.51 30.76
C GLN A 191 -51.12 0.33 30.51
N ARG A 192 -50.23 0.06 31.46
CA ARG A 192 -49.29 -1.07 31.37
C ARG A 192 -50.09 -2.38 31.52
N THR A 193 -49.97 -3.31 30.58
CA THR A 193 -50.79 -4.54 30.53
C THR A 193 -50.11 -5.80 31.06
N GLY A 194 -48.95 -5.68 31.71
CA GLY A 194 -48.26 -6.81 32.33
C GLY A 194 -47.21 -6.36 33.34
N TRP A 195 -47.34 -6.84 34.58
CA TRP A 195 -46.29 -6.78 35.59
C TRP A 195 -45.61 -8.15 35.66
N TRP A 196 -44.28 -8.18 35.66
CA TRP A 196 -43.54 -9.43 35.81
C TRP A 196 -43.41 -9.85 37.30
N VAL A 197 -43.60 -8.91 38.23
CA VAL A 197 -43.67 -9.19 39.66
C VAL A 197 -45.07 -8.79 40.15
N GLY A 198 -45.87 -9.80 40.47
CA GLY A 198 -47.27 -9.72 40.89
C GLY A 198 -47.92 -11.09 40.79
#